data_AF-A0A9E5CMT2-F1
#
_entry.id   AF-A0A9E5CMT2-F1
#
_cell.length_a   1.000
_cell.length_b   1.000
_cell.length_c   1.000
_cell.angle_alpha   90.00
_cell.angle_beta   90.00
_cell.angle_gamma   90.00
#
_symmetry.space_group_name_H-M   'P 1'
#
loop_
_entity.id
_entity.type
_entity.pdbx_description
1 polymer ?
#
loop_
_entity_poly.entity_id
_entity_poly.type
_entity_poly.pdbx_seq_one_letter_code
_entity_poly.pdbx_strand_id
1 'polypeptide(L)'
;MVVLLTESFASGSIRWAFWPGPALDQPVRYRFDVAEPAPFKADIVVTGDKFRFEQSSAGPADIIFRCDTGTLALMMYGRLDASAAISQGKLEVEGDAGLASQFGQWFKGI
;
A
#
# COMPACT_ATOMS: atom_id res chain seq x y z
N MET A 1 0.30 -7.01 5.39
CA MET A 1 -0.33 -8.31 5.09
C MET A 1 -1.46 -8.17 4.05
N VAL A 2 -2.35 -7.18 4.18
CA VAL A 2 -3.26 -6.75 3.10
C VAL A 2 -2.51 -6.19 1.87
N VAL A 3 -1.36 -5.54 2.09
CA VAL A 3 -0.49 -4.95 1.05
C VAL A 3 -0.18 -5.94 -0.09
N LEU A 4 0.19 -7.19 0.23
CA LEU A 4 0.49 -8.26 -0.74
C LEU A 4 -0.74 -8.90 -1.41
N LEU A 5 -1.86 -8.97 -0.70
CA LEU A 5 -3.11 -9.55 -1.21
C LEU A 5 -3.81 -8.59 -2.20
N THR A 6 -3.69 -7.29 -1.96
CA THR A 6 -4.22 -6.26 -2.85
C THR A 6 -3.31 -6.07 -4.06
N GLU A 7 -1.98 -6.15 -3.93
CA GLU A 7 -1.04 -6.14 -5.07
C GLU A 7 -1.34 -7.29 -6.05
N SER A 8 -1.79 -8.44 -5.52
CA SER A 8 -2.28 -9.60 -6.28
C SER A 8 -3.67 -9.42 -6.92
N PHE A 9 -4.55 -8.55 -6.39
CA PHE A 9 -5.77 -8.10 -7.08
C PHE A 9 -5.46 -7.05 -8.16
N ALA A 10 -4.51 -6.17 -7.86
CA ALA A 10 -4.19 -4.98 -8.62
C ALA A 10 -3.54 -5.30 -9.97
N SER A 11 -2.54 -6.17 -10.09
CA SER A 11 -1.93 -6.41 -11.42
C SER A 11 -2.85 -7.07 -12.46
N GLY A 12 -4.12 -7.36 -12.12
CA GLY A 12 -5.00 -8.26 -12.85
C GLY A 12 -4.70 -9.74 -12.56
N SER A 13 -3.58 -10.03 -11.88
CA SER A 13 -3.12 -11.38 -11.52
C SER A 13 -4.15 -12.21 -10.78
N ILE A 14 -5.11 -11.60 -10.08
CA ILE A 14 -6.12 -12.39 -9.37
C ILE A 14 -7.03 -13.16 -10.34
N ARG A 15 -7.30 -12.58 -11.51
CA ARG A 15 -8.11 -13.22 -12.56
C ARG A 15 -7.31 -14.32 -13.27
N TRP A 16 -5.98 -14.21 -13.25
CA TRP A 16 -5.03 -15.26 -13.64
C TRP A 16 -4.75 -16.27 -12.52
N ALA A 17 -5.05 -15.93 -11.27
CA ALA A 17 -4.93 -16.80 -10.11
C ALA A 17 -6.18 -17.66 -9.90
N PHE A 18 -7.25 -17.42 -10.68
CA PHE A 18 -8.49 -18.16 -10.65
C PHE A 18 -8.44 -19.38 -11.61
N TRP A 19 -8.64 -20.59 -11.08
CA TRP A 19 -8.70 -21.84 -11.88
C TRP A 19 -10.10 -22.48 -11.78
N PRO A 20 -10.80 -22.69 -12.89
CA PRO A 20 -12.13 -23.31 -12.86
C PRO A 20 -12.04 -24.75 -12.34
N GLY A 21 -12.95 -25.11 -11.42
CA GLY A 21 -13.09 -26.46 -10.88
C GLY A 21 -14.28 -27.23 -11.47
N PRO A 22 -14.60 -28.42 -10.93
CA PRO A 22 -15.84 -29.13 -11.28
C PRO A 22 -17.07 -28.22 -11.13
N ALA A 23 -18.08 -28.46 -11.95
CA ALA A 23 -19.33 -27.72 -11.84
C ALA A 23 -19.93 -27.89 -10.43
N LEU A 24 -20.39 -26.78 -9.86
CA LEU A 24 -21.10 -26.76 -8.59
C LEU A 24 -22.61 -26.81 -8.87
N ASP A 25 -23.35 -27.66 -8.15
CA ASP A 25 -24.81 -27.76 -8.28
C ASP A 25 -25.53 -26.46 -7.84
N GLN A 26 -24.85 -25.62 -7.04
CA GLN A 26 -25.33 -24.30 -6.61
C GLN A 26 -24.16 -23.36 -6.24
N PRO A 27 -24.35 -22.03 -6.30
CA PRO A 27 -23.29 -21.08 -5.91
C PRO A 27 -22.90 -21.16 -4.43
N VAL A 28 -21.60 -21.10 -4.13
CA VAL A 28 -21.05 -21.01 -2.76
C VAL A 28 -20.55 -19.60 -2.49
N ARG A 29 -20.82 -19.06 -1.29
CA ARG A 29 -20.41 -17.70 -0.87
C ARG A 29 -19.41 -17.77 0.27
N TYR A 30 -18.18 -17.31 0.02
CA TYR A 30 -17.13 -17.13 1.02
C TYR A 30 -17.19 -15.71 1.60
N ARG A 31 -17.01 -15.57 2.92
CA ARG A 31 -16.95 -14.28 3.64
C ARG A 31 -15.70 -14.26 4.52
N PHE A 32 -14.94 -13.18 4.43
CA PHE A 32 -13.77 -12.90 5.28
C PHE A 32 -14.11 -11.78 6.26
N ASP A 33 -13.69 -11.92 7.52
CA ASP A 33 -13.76 -10.89 8.57
C ASP A 33 -12.33 -10.57 9.00
N VAL A 34 -11.86 -9.36 8.71
CA VAL A 34 -10.46 -8.95 8.87
C VAL A 34 -10.40 -7.72 9.77
N ALA A 35 -9.87 -7.87 10.98
CA ALA A 35 -9.95 -6.89 12.07
C ALA A 35 -8.71 -5.97 12.19
N GLU A 36 -8.28 -5.31 11.11
CA GLU A 36 -7.07 -4.47 11.11
C GLU A 36 -6.98 -3.40 12.23
N PRO A 37 -5.74 -2.91 12.57
CA PRO A 37 -4.44 -3.38 12.05
C PRO A 37 -3.42 -3.83 13.12
N ALA A 38 -2.69 -4.91 12.80
CA ALA A 38 -1.36 -5.16 13.34
C ALA A 38 -0.37 -4.12 12.76
N PRO A 39 0.62 -3.64 13.53
CA PRO A 39 1.51 -2.57 13.11
C PRO A 39 2.29 -2.95 11.83
N PHE A 40 2.12 -2.15 10.78
CA PHE A 40 2.91 -2.24 9.55
C PHE A 40 4.05 -1.24 9.62
N LYS A 41 5.29 -1.74 9.57
CA LYS A 41 6.51 -0.93 9.47
C LYS A 41 7.34 -1.49 8.32
N ALA A 42 7.54 -0.70 7.27
CA ALA A 42 8.36 -1.04 6.12
C ALA A 42 9.02 0.22 5.58
N ASP A 43 10.18 0.05 4.95
CA ASP A 43 10.86 1.12 4.25
C ASP A 43 10.53 0.99 2.76
N ILE A 44 10.18 2.10 2.11
CA ILE A 44 9.94 2.18 0.67
C ILE A 44 11.13 2.90 0.04
N VAL A 45 12.01 2.15 -0.62
CA VAL A 45 13.21 2.72 -1.24
C VAL A 45 12.93 2.96 -2.72
N VAL A 46 13.11 4.21 -3.16
CA VAL A 46 12.86 4.65 -4.53
C VAL A 46 14.16 5.14 -5.16
N THR A 47 14.53 4.60 -6.33
CA THR A 47 15.73 4.99 -7.09
C THR A 47 15.41 5.92 -8.27
N GLY A 48 14.19 6.46 -8.31
CA GLY A 48 13.67 7.30 -9.40
C GLY A 48 12.83 6.52 -10.39
N ASP A 49 13.39 5.48 -11.01
CA ASP A 49 12.71 4.64 -12.01
C ASP A 49 12.15 3.33 -11.44
N LYS A 50 12.58 2.95 -10.23
CA LYS A 50 12.21 1.71 -9.55
C LYS A 50 11.95 1.98 -8.07
N PHE A 51 11.22 1.04 -7.47
CA PHE A 51 11.03 1.02 -6.02
C PHE A 51 11.17 -0.41 -5.49
N ARG A 52 11.43 -0.53 -4.20
CA ARG A 52 11.36 -1.81 -3.48
C ARG A 52 10.91 -1.60 -2.04
N PHE A 53 10.20 -2.60 -1.52
CA PHE A 53 9.90 -2.70 -0.09
C PHE A 53 11.06 -3.37 0.63
N GLU A 54 11.54 -2.74 1.70
CA GLU A 54 12.50 -3.30 2.62
C GLU A 54 11.86 -3.48 4.00
N GLN A 55 12.32 -4.47 4.75
CA GLN A 55 11.94 -4.59 6.15
C GLN A 55 12.46 -3.35 6.88
N SER A 56 11.58 -2.68 7.63
CA SER A 56 11.96 -1.43 8.28
C SER A 56 13.17 -1.65 9.18
N SER A 57 14.26 -0.96 8.87
CA SER A 57 15.50 -1.04 9.63
C SER A 57 15.49 0.00 10.75
N ALA A 58 16.26 -0.23 11.82
CA ALA A 58 16.47 0.80 12.84
C ALA A 58 17.43 1.93 12.38
N GLY A 59 17.81 1.94 11.10
CA GLY A 59 18.68 2.95 10.50
C GLY A 59 17.96 4.27 10.24
N PRO A 60 18.71 5.34 9.92
CA PRO A 60 18.12 6.61 9.56
C PRO A 60 17.33 6.48 8.25
N ALA A 61 16.09 6.97 8.25
CA ALA A 61 15.28 7.16 7.06
C ALA A 61 15.30 8.65 6.67
N ASP A 62 15.34 8.94 5.37
CA ASP A 62 15.30 10.32 4.87
C ASP A 62 13.97 11.01 5.23
N ILE A 63 12.88 10.22 5.26
CA ILE A 63 11.55 10.61 5.73
C ILE A 63 10.90 9.46 6.47
N ILE A 64 10.17 9.77 7.53
CA ILE A 64 9.25 8.85 8.20
C ILE A 64 7.82 9.33 7.98
N PHE A 65 7.01 8.47 7.34
CA PHE A 65 5.58 8.63 7.23
C PHE A 65 4.87 7.83 8.33
N ARG A 66 4.06 8.48 9.16
CA ARG A 66 3.19 7.80 10.13
C ARG A 66 1.74 8.02 9.74
N CYS A 67 1.04 6.92 9.49
CA CYS A 67 -0.37 6.90 9.12
C CYS A 67 -0.97 5.51 9.41
N ASP A 68 -2.29 5.39 9.31
CA ASP A 68 -2.96 4.09 9.36
C ASP A 68 -2.75 3.29 8.05
N THR A 69 -3.01 1.98 8.11
CA THR A 69 -2.84 1.05 6.97
C THR A 69 -3.69 1.44 5.74
N GLY A 70 -4.88 2.01 5.96
CA GLY A 70 -5.76 2.46 4.88
C GLY A 70 -5.19 3.67 4.16
N THR A 71 -4.69 4.65 4.91
CA THR A 71 -3.98 5.83 4.37
C THR A 71 -2.76 5.41 3.56
N LEU A 72 -1.95 4.47 4.05
CA LEU A 72 -0.83 3.90 3.29
C LEU A 72 -1.29 3.23 1.98
N ALA A 73 -2.31 2.36 2.03
CA ALA A 73 -2.81 1.68 0.84
C ALA A 73 -3.33 2.68 -0.21
N LEU A 74 -4.06 3.72 0.22
CA LEU A 74 -4.55 4.76 -0.68
C LEU A 74 -3.39 5.50 -1.36
N MET A 75 -2.34 5.82 -0.62
CA MET A 75 -1.15 6.46 -1.21
C MET A 75 -0.42 5.52 -2.18
N MET A 76 -0.21 4.25 -1.83
CA MET A 76 0.44 3.25 -2.70
C MET A 76 -0.31 3.00 -4.02
N TYR A 77 -1.64 3.02 -3.99
CA TYR A 77 -2.48 2.90 -5.18
C TYR A 77 -2.72 4.25 -5.90
N GLY A 78 -2.00 5.32 -5.52
CA GLY A 78 -2.12 6.64 -6.13
C GLY A 78 -3.48 7.34 -5.93
N ARG A 79 -4.27 6.91 -4.95
CA ARG A 79 -5.62 7.41 -4.65
C ARG A 79 -5.65 8.52 -3.61
N LEU A 80 -4.54 8.78 -2.93
CA LEU A 80 -4.39 9.86 -1.97
C LEU A 80 -2.99 10.46 -2.11
N ASP A 81 -2.92 11.77 -2.34
CA ASP A 81 -1.66 12.50 -2.38
C ASP A 81 -1.11 12.76 -0.97
N ALA A 82 0.21 12.71 -0.82
CA ALA A 82 0.88 12.92 0.46
C ALA A 82 0.60 14.31 1.04
N SER A 83 0.63 15.38 0.24
CA SER A 83 0.34 16.74 0.70
C SER A 83 -1.11 16.90 1.17
N ALA A 84 -2.04 16.24 0.49
CA ALA A 84 -3.44 16.21 0.88
C ALA A 84 -3.63 15.43 2.20
N ALA A 85 -2.97 14.27 2.36
CA ALA A 85 -3.03 13.48 3.58
C ALA A 85 -2.46 14.24 4.79
N ILE A 86 -1.40 15.03 4.60
CA ILE A 86 -0.82 15.91 5.62
C ILE A 86 -1.83 17.01 6.00
N SER A 87 -2.38 17.72 5.02
CA SER A 87 -3.35 18.81 5.28
C SER A 87 -4.61 18.32 6.02
N GLN A 88 -4.99 17.05 5.82
CA GLN A 88 -6.11 16.39 6.48
C GLN A 88 -5.76 15.79 7.85
N GLY A 89 -4.50 15.87 8.29
CA GLY A 89 -4.03 15.28 9.55
C GLY A 89 -3.99 13.75 9.56
N LYS A 90 -3.99 13.11 8.39
CA LYS A 90 -3.96 11.63 8.25
C LYS A 90 -2.56 11.07 8.06
N LEU A 91 -1.60 11.94 7.73
CA LEU A 91 -0.21 11.60 7.49
C LEU A 91 0.68 12.56 8.27
N GLU A 92 1.36 12.04 9.28
CA GLU A 92 2.44 12.76 9.94
C GLU A 92 3.74 12.51 9.18
N VAL A 93 4.54 13.57 9.03
CA VAL A 93 5.81 13.54 8.31
C VAL A 93 6.92 14.03 9.24
N GLU A 94 7.98 13.26 9.31
CA GLU A 94 9.23 13.63 9.94
C GLU A 94 10.35 13.51 8.91
N GLY A 95 11.16 14.56 8.73
CA GLY A 95 12.19 14.62 7.69
C GLY A 95 11.93 15.74 6.68
N ASP A 96 12.45 15.58 5.46
CA ASP A 96 12.39 16.61 4.42
C ASP A 96 11.00 16.73 3.76
N ALA A 97 10.34 17.87 3.94
CA ALA A 97 9.01 18.12 3.38
C ALA A 97 8.98 18.20 1.84
N GLY A 98 10.10 18.61 1.22
CA GLY A 98 10.27 18.62 -0.23
C GLY A 98 10.36 17.22 -0.80
N LEU A 99 11.08 16.29 -0.15
CA LEU A 99 11.06 14.87 -0.53
C LEU A 99 9.68 14.25 -0.28
N ALA A 100 8.97 14.66 0.78
CA ALA A 100 7.64 14.11 1.08
C ALA A 100 6.63 14.48 0.00
N SER A 101 6.72 15.70 -0.54
CA SER A 101 5.90 16.15 -1.67
C SER A 101 6.19 15.39 -2.98
N GLN A 102 7.34 14.73 -3.10
CA GLN A 102 7.71 13.95 -4.27
C GLN A 102 7.17 12.52 -4.24
N PHE A 103 6.71 12.01 -3.10
CA PHE A 103 6.23 10.62 -2.96
C PHE A 103 5.16 10.26 -4.00
N GLY A 104 4.22 11.17 -4.27
CA GLY A 104 3.15 11.01 -5.27
C GLY A 104 3.65 10.93 -6.72
N GLN A 105 4.91 11.25 -7.00
CA GLN A 105 5.50 11.13 -8.34
C GLN A 105 5.76 9.67 -8.75
N TRP A 106 5.91 8.76 -7.78
CA TRP A 106 6.28 7.36 -8.05
C TRP A 106 5.10 6.39 -7.92
N PHE A 107 4.18 6.63 -6.97
CA PHE A 107 3.02 5.77 -6.75
C PHE A 107 1.76 6.42 -7.32
N LYS A 108 1.51 6.19 -8.61
CA LYS A 108 0.38 6.78 -9.35
C LYS A 108 -0.85 5.88 -9.47
N GLY A 109 -0.77 4.63 -9.00
CA GLY A 109 -1.78 3.62 -9.27
C GLY A 109 -1.74 3.11 -10.71
N ILE A 110 -2.52 2.05 -10.97
CA ILE A 110 -2.84 1.52 -12.30
C ILE A 110 -4.23 2.02 -12.74
#